data_AF-A0A078BM69-F1
#
_entry.id   AF-A0A078BM69-F1
#
_cell.length_a   1.000
_cell.length_b   1.000
_cell.length_c   1.000
_cell.angle_alpha   90.00
_cell.angle_beta   90.00
_cell.angle_gamma   90.00
#
_symmetry.space_group_name_H-M   'P 1'
#
loop_
_entity.id
_entity.type
_entity.pdbx_description
1 polymer ?
#
loop_
_entity_poly.entity_id
_entity_poly.type
_entity_poly.pdbx_seq_one_letter_code
_entity_poly.pdbx_strand_id
1 'polypeptide(L)'
;MPASDALISSIRAQEILDSRGTPTVKATITLQSGARASAAVPSGVSTGSNEAVELRDGDPKRYFGKGVRKVIAHIEGEIAEALKGRDVCDQAAIDAALIALDGTPNKARLGANALLAVSMERAGYRPGEDIAIALDPASTSFYKNGRYHLSRSGNQVLDSQEMVELYQGWLNVFPIVSIEDGHAEDDWSGFAAMTRQLGGQIQIVGDDNFVTNTRIIQRGIDEGTANASLIKLNQIGTVSETIAAVRLCQKVGWGTVMSHRSGETEDAFLSDFAVAVGAGQMKSGATARSERLAKYNRLMEIEAELGDRAEFVNPYR
;
A
#
# COMPACT_ATOMS: atom_id res chain seq x y z
N MET A 1 -8.03 2.74 15.16
CA MET A 1 -7.08 3.55 15.94
C MET A 1 -7.86 4.29 17.01
N PRO A 2 -7.42 4.30 18.29
CA PRO A 2 -8.01 5.21 19.27
C PRO A 2 -7.79 6.66 18.82
N ALA A 3 -8.74 7.54 19.13
CA ALA A 3 -8.74 8.93 18.63
C ALA A 3 -7.48 9.73 18.98
N SER A 4 -6.71 9.32 20.00
CA SER A 4 -5.43 9.93 20.37
C SER A 4 -4.29 9.65 19.38
N ASP A 5 -4.35 8.55 18.64
CA ASP A 5 -3.21 8.03 17.87
C ASP A 5 -3.08 8.68 16.48
N ALA A 6 -4.16 9.31 16.02
CA ALA A 6 -4.26 10.06 14.76
C ALA A 6 -3.91 11.56 14.91
N LEU A 7 -3.56 12.00 16.11
CA LEU A 7 -3.23 13.40 16.36
C LEU A 7 -1.83 13.75 15.83
N ILE A 8 -1.72 14.91 15.19
CA ILE A 8 -0.44 15.43 14.68
C ILE A 8 0.50 15.72 15.84
N SER A 9 1.65 15.03 15.87
CA SER A 9 2.73 15.25 16.84
C SER A 9 3.74 16.28 16.34
N SER A 10 4.15 16.22 15.07
CA SER A 10 5.08 17.18 14.47
C SER A 10 4.95 17.24 12.96
N ILE A 11 5.34 18.38 12.38
CA ILE A 11 5.43 18.58 10.93
C ILE A 11 6.84 19.08 10.64
N ARG A 12 7.53 18.43 9.69
CA ARG A 12 8.87 18.79 9.23
C ARG A 12 8.86 19.01 7.74
N ALA A 13 9.77 19.84 7.24
CA ALA A 13 9.85 20.12 5.81
C ALA A 13 11.29 20.10 5.29
N GLN A 14 11.43 19.71 4.03
CA GLN A 14 12.71 19.65 3.32
C GLN A 14 12.60 20.35 1.98
N GLU A 15 13.61 21.14 1.64
CA GLU A 15 13.81 21.62 0.27
C GLU A 15 14.41 20.47 -0.55
N ILE A 16 13.70 20.03 -1.58
CA ILE A 16 14.11 18.99 -2.53
C ILE A 16 14.10 19.56 -3.95
N LEU A 17 14.52 18.78 -4.96
CA LEU A 17 14.41 19.19 -6.38
C LEU A 17 13.22 18.51 -7.05
N ASP A 18 12.52 19.25 -7.91
CA ASP A 18 11.52 18.71 -8.83
C ASP A 18 12.18 18.05 -10.07
N SER A 19 11.37 17.49 -10.96
CA SER A 19 11.84 16.80 -12.18
C SER A 19 12.60 17.71 -13.16
N ARG A 20 12.58 19.03 -12.98
CA ARG A 20 13.29 20.03 -13.80
C ARG A 20 14.51 20.61 -13.07
N GLY A 21 14.88 20.04 -11.92
CA GLY A 21 15.98 20.56 -11.09
C GLY A 21 15.66 21.90 -10.41
N THR A 22 14.38 22.26 -10.29
CA THR A 22 13.96 23.46 -9.55
C THR A 22 13.62 23.08 -8.11
N PRO A 23 14.02 23.88 -7.09
CA PRO A 23 13.64 23.59 -5.71
C PRO A 23 12.12 23.44 -5.54
N THR A 24 11.68 22.54 -4.68
CA THR A 24 10.31 22.43 -4.20
C THR A 24 10.32 21.92 -2.76
N VAL A 25 9.17 21.87 -2.13
CA VAL A 25 9.01 21.46 -0.74
C VAL A 25 8.46 20.05 -0.62
N LYS A 26 9.03 19.28 0.30
CA LYS A 26 8.46 18.05 0.84
C LYS A 26 8.13 18.25 2.31
N ALA A 27 6.88 18.02 2.71
CA ALA A 27 6.48 17.98 4.12
C ALA A 27 6.39 16.54 4.62
N THR A 28 6.60 16.35 5.91
CA THR A 28 6.48 15.07 6.61
C THR A 28 5.69 15.32 7.89
N ILE A 29 4.54 14.67 8.06
CA ILE A 29 3.78 14.72 9.31
C ILE A 29 4.13 13.46 10.11
N THR A 30 4.24 13.61 11.42
CA THR A 30 4.39 12.50 12.36
C THR A 30 3.21 12.55 13.32
N LEU A 31 2.51 11.44 13.50
CA LEU A 31 1.39 11.31 14.43
C LEU A 31 1.88 10.89 15.82
N GLN A 32 1.03 11.01 16.84
CA GLN A 32 1.33 10.55 18.21
C GLN A 32 1.60 9.04 18.27
N SER A 33 1.01 8.25 17.37
CA SER A 33 1.33 6.83 17.17
C SER A 33 2.74 6.55 16.64
N GLY A 34 3.45 7.58 16.17
CA GLY A 34 4.75 7.45 15.51
C GLY A 34 4.66 7.16 14.00
N ALA A 35 3.45 6.98 13.46
CA ALA A 35 3.22 6.90 12.02
C ALA A 35 3.67 8.19 11.32
N ARG A 36 4.22 8.05 10.11
CA ARG A 36 4.70 9.19 9.31
C ARG A 36 4.33 9.00 7.85
N ALA A 37 3.89 10.05 7.20
CA ALA A 37 3.82 10.13 5.74
C ALA A 37 4.54 11.40 5.26
N SER A 38 4.76 11.48 3.96
CA SER A 38 5.40 12.64 3.35
C SER A 38 4.86 12.89 1.96
N ALA A 39 4.68 14.16 1.62
CA ALA A 39 4.25 14.60 0.30
C ALA A 39 5.19 15.69 -0.21
N ALA A 40 5.42 15.71 -1.52
CA ALA A 40 6.18 16.75 -2.21
C ALA A 40 5.30 17.49 -3.20
N VAL A 41 5.50 18.80 -3.33
CA VAL A 41 4.63 19.65 -4.15
C VAL A 41 5.17 19.77 -5.57
N PRO A 42 4.36 19.49 -6.62
CA PRO A 42 4.75 19.78 -8.00
C PRO A 42 4.75 21.29 -8.27
N SER A 43 5.51 21.73 -9.27
CA SER A 43 5.55 23.13 -9.71
C SER A 43 5.27 23.25 -11.21
N GLY A 44 4.41 24.19 -11.59
CA GLY A 44 4.10 24.51 -12.99
C GLY A 44 5.13 25.45 -13.63
N VAL A 45 5.11 25.61 -14.97
CA VAL A 45 5.82 26.70 -15.67
C VAL A 45 4.88 27.88 -15.95
N SER A 46 3.62 27.58 -16.29
CA SER A 46 2.58 28.55 -16.61
C SER A 46 1.75 28.75 -15.35
N THR A 47 1.73 29.99 -14.83
CA THR A 47 0.84 30.38 -13.74
C THR A 47 -0.21 31.32 -14.29
N GLY A 48 -1.46 30.87 -14.40
CA GLY A 48 -2.61 31.70 -14.73
C GLY A 48 -2.80 32.82 -13.71
N SER A 49 -3.38 33.95 -14.14
CA SER A 49 -3.57 35.14 -13.28
C SER A 49 -4.47 34.90 -12.05
N ASN A 50 -5.24 33.81 -12.05
CA ASN A 50 -6.16 33.43 -10.98
C ASN A 50 -5.67 32.22 -10.17
N GLU A 51 -4.45 31.72 -10.42
CA GLU A 51 -3.90 30.59 -9.67
C GLU A 51 -3.48 31.00 -8.25
N ALA A 52 -3.48 30.02 -7.35
CA ALA A 52 -2.88 30.20 -6.03
C ALA A 52 -1.35 30.36 -6.16
N VAL A 53 -0.76 31.21 -5.33
CA VAL A 53 0.62 31.65 -5.48
C VAL A 53 1.58 30.60 -4.96
N GLU A 54 2.40 30.02 -5.84
CA GLU A 54 3.59 29.29 -5.43
C GLU A 54 4.64 30.27 -4.88
N LEU A 55 4.96 30.17 -3.59
CA LEU A 55 5.91 31.08 -2.95
C LEU A 55 7.36 30.63 -3.19
N ARG A 56 8.22 31.60 -3.55
CA ARG A 56 9.65 31.44 -3.82
C ARG A 56 10.47 32.44 -3.00
N ASP A 57 11.72 32.12 -2.75
CA ASP A 57 12.62 32.93 -1.92
C ASP A 57 12.94 34.28 -2.57
N GLY A 58 13.09 34.32 -3.90
CA GLY A 58 13.46 35.50 -4.67
C GLY A 58 14.95 35.85 -4.61
N ASP A 59 15.79 35.02 -3.98
CA ASP A 59 17.24 35.22 -3.89
C ASP A 59 17.96 34.79 -5.19
N PRO A 60 18.44 35.72 -6.04
CA PRO A 60 19.07 35.36 -7.31
C PRO A 60 20.35 34.54 -7.14
N LYS A 61 20.99 34.57 -5.96
CA LYS A 61 22.20 33.79 -5.67
C LYS A 61 21.92 32.31 -5.45
N ARG A 62 20.65 31.92 -5.26
CA ARG A 62 20.25 30.53 -5.01
C ARG A 62 19.17 30.10 -5.99
N TYR A 63 19.50 29.11 -6.82
CA TYR A 63 18.57 28.55 -7.81
C TYR A 63 17.85 29.63 -8.63
N PHE A 64 18.54 30.73 -8.97
CA PHE A 64 18.00 31.85 -9.73
C PHE A 64 16.72 32.46 -9.11
N GLY A 65 16.64 32.53 -7.79
CA GLY A 65 15.48 33.05 -7.06
C GLY A 65 14.41 32.01 -6.73
N LYS A 66 14.55 30.76 -7.21
CA LYS A 66 13.52 29.73 -7.10
C LYS A 66 13.61 28.87 -5.82
N GLY A 67 14.50 29.21 -4.88
CA GLY A 67 14.56 28.57 -3.57
C GLY A 67 13.20 28.61 -2.84
N VAL A 68 13.00 27.71 -1.88
CA VAL A 68 11.74 27.60 -1.11
C VAL A 68 12.00 27.59 0.41
N ARG A 69 13.11 28.16 0.89
CA ARG A 69 13.42 28.18 2.34
C ARG A 69 12.38 28.93 3.16
N LYS A 70 11.77 29.99 2.62
CA LYS A 70 10.65 30.69 3.28
C LYS A 70 9.47 29.74 3.52
N VAL A 71 9.17 28.90 2.53
CA VAL A 71 8.10 27.90 2.61
C VAL A 71 8.41 26.84 3.67
N ILE A 72 9.67 26.38 3.75
CA ILE A 72 10.12 25.49 4.84
C ILE A 72 9.87 26.13 6.21
N ALA A 73 10.26 27.40 6.37
CA ALA A 73 10.06 28.13 7.62
C ALA A 73 8.58 28.32 7.99
N HIS A 74 7.70 28.54 7.00
CA HIS A 74 6.25 28.59 7.23
C HIS A 74 5.69 27.24 7.70
N ILE A 75 6.11 26.13 7.07
CA ILE A 75 5.66 24.78 7.43
C ILE A 75 6.13 24.39 8.84
N GLU A 76 7.43 24.52 9.12
CA GLU A 76 8.00 24.12 10.42
C GLU A 76 7.70 25.12 11.55
N GLY A 77 7.18 26.30 11.21
CA GLY A 77 6.79 27.34 12.16
C GLY A 77 5.28 27.38 12.39
N GLU A 78 4.63 28.42 11.88
CA GLU A 78 3.23 28.71 12.19
C GLU A 78 2.24 27.63 11.73
N ILE A 79 2.51 26.91 10.63
CA ILE A 79 1.64 25.81 10.19
C ILE A 79 1.74 24.63 11.17
N ALA A 80 2.97 24.23 11.55
CA ALA A 80 3.19 23.16 12.52
C ALA A 80 2.50 23.48 13.86
N GLU A 81 2.64 24.71 14.35
CA GLU A 81 1.99 25.14 15.60
C GLU A 81 0.46 25.17 15.49
N ALA A 82 -0.10 25.64 14.38
CA ALA A 82 -1.54 25.71 14.18
C ALA A 82 -2.22 24.33 14.05
N LEU A 83 -1.48 23.33 13.55
CA LEU A 83 -2.00 21.97 13.32
C LEU A 83 -1.60 20.96 14.40
N LYS A 84 -0.72 21.32 15.33
CA LYS A 84 -0.31 20.45 16.42
C LYS A 84 -1.50 19.97 17.24
N GLY A 85 -1.58 18.65 17.46
CA GLY A 85 -2.66 18.03 18.21
C GLY A 85 -4.00 18.00 17.49
N ARG A 86 -4.09 18.41 16.21
CA ARG A 86 -5.28 18.18 15.40
C ARG A 86 -5.31 16.74 14.91
N ASP A 87 -6.53 16.24 14.75
CA ASP A 87 -6.77 14.93 14.17
C ASP A 87 -6.54 14.97 12.65
N VAL A 88 -5.60 14.17 12.16
CA VAL A 88 -5.30 14.05 10.73
C VAL A 88 -6.46 13.47 9.93
N CYS A 89 -7.41 12.80 10.60
CA CYS A 89 -8.61 12.26 9.98
C CYS A 89 -9.67 13.34 9.65
N ASP A 90 -9.56 14.55 10.19
CA ASP A 90 -10.44 15.69 9.85
C ASP A 90 -9.76 16.63 8.83
N GLN A 91 -9.71 16.16 7.58
CA GLN A 91 -9.07 16.90 6.49
C GLN A 91 -9.70 18.28 6.26
N ALA A 92 -11.03 18.37 6.37
CA ALA A 92 -11.75 19.62 6.18
C ALA A 92 -11.35 20.64 7.25
N ALA A 93 -11.21 20.24 8.51
CA ALA A 93 -10.75 21.12 9.58
C ALA A 93 -9.27 21.52 9.42
N ILE A 94 -8.41 20.62 8.93
CA ILE A 94 -7.00 20.96 8.62
C ILE A 94 -6.94 21.99 7.50
N ASP A 95 -7.60 21.74 6.37
CA ASP A 95 -7.59 22.65 5.23
C ASP A 95 -8.24 24.00 5.57
N ALA A 96 -9.33 24.00 6.34
CA ALA A 96 -9.94 25.23 6.84
C ALA A 96 -9.00 26.01 7.75
N ALA A 97 -8.27 25.33 8.64
CA ALA A 97 -7.27 25.97 9.51
C ALA A 97 -6.10 26.55 8.70
N LEU A 98 -5.61 25.83 7.69
CA LEU A 98 -4.56 26.28 6.78
C LEU A 98 -5.00 27.52 5.96
N ILE A 99 -6.21 27.49 5.39
CA ILE A 99 -6.77 28.62 4.63
C ILE A 99 -6.98 29.83 5.54
N ALA A 100 -7.56 29.63 6.72
CA ALA A 100 -7.77 30.71 7.69
C ALA A 100 -6.45 31.28 8.20
N LEU A 101 -5.45 30.41 8.43
CA LEU A 101 -4.11 30.83 8.84
C LEU A 101 -3.49 31.71 7.75
N ASP A 102 -3.44 31.25 6.50
CA ASP A 102 -2.90 32.06 5.40
C ASP A 102 -3.61 33.41 5.27
N GLY A 103 -4.95 33.41 5.28
CA GLY A 103 -5.78 34.62 5.31
C GLY A 103 -5.87 35.40 4.00
N THR A 104 -5.25 34.93 2.91
CA THR A 104 -5.30 35.58 1.59
C THR A 104 -6.12 34.77 0.59
N PRO A 105 -6.79 35.41 -0.39
CA PRO A 105 -7.64 34.71 -1.36
C PRO A 105 -6.85 33.74 -2.26
N ASN A 106 -5.55 33.97 -2.45
CA ASN A 106 -4.68 33.23 -3.36
C ASN A 106 -3.51 32.53 -2.65
N LYS A 107 -3.54 32.39 -1.32
CA LYS A 107 -2.50 31.70 -0.55
C LYS A 107 -1.12 32.35 -0.63
N ALA A 108 -1.05 33.66 -0.88
CA ALA A 108 0.20 34.38 -1.13
C ALA A 108 1.03 34.65 0.13
N ARG A 109 0.43 34.61 1.33
CA ARG A 109 1.17 34.86 2.58
C ARG A 109 2.09 33.69 2.92
N LEU A 110 1.54 32.48 2.90
CA LEU A 110 2.28 31.26 3.23
C LEU A 110 2.80 30.51 2.02
N GLY A 111 2.15 30.69 0.87
CA GLY A 111 2.43 29.94 -0.34
C GLY A 111 1.49 28.76 -0.48
N ALA A 112 0.87 28.62 -1.65
CA ALA A 112 0.05 27.47 -2.00
C ALA A 112 0.83 26.15 -1.86
N ASN A 113 2.13 26.19 -2.16
CA ASN A 113 3.05 25.06 -1.96
C ASN A 113 3.30 24.73 -0.49
N ALA A 114 3.22 25.68 0.45
CA ALA A 114 3.28 25.36 1.87
C ALA A 114 2.04 24.59 2.32
N LEU A 115 0.86 25.12 1.99
CA LEU A 115 -0.43 24.54 2.37
C LEU A 115 -0.62 23.18 1.72
N LEU A 116 -0.37 23.07 0.41
CA LEU A 116 -0.55 21.83 -0.33
C LEU A 116 0.39 20.73 0.14
N ALA A 117 1.64 21.03 0.50
CA ALA A 117 2.58 20.04 1.01
C ALA A 117 2.07 19.35 2.28
N VAL A 118 1.41 20.12 3.16
CA VAL A 118 0.86 19.64 4.42
C VAL A 118 -0.51 18.99 4.21
N SER A 119 -1.36 19.57 3.36
CA SER A 119 -2.70 19.06 3.01
C SER A 119 -2.64 17.71 2.30
N MET A 120 -1.68 17.52 1.37
CA MET A 120 -1.48 16.28 0.61
C MET A 120 -0.96 15.11 1.45
N GLU A 121 -0.53 15.35 2.69
CA GLU A 121 0.11 14.30 3.49
C GLU A 121 -0.87 13.16 3.85
N ARG A 122 -2.18 13.38 3.65
CA ARG A 122 -3.19 12.32 3.58
C ARG A 122 -3.49 11.96 2.12
N ALA A 123 -3.43 10.68 1.75
CA ALA A 123 -4.03 10.18 0.51
C ALA A 123 -5.59 10.18 0.52
N GLY A 124 -6.20 10.72 1.58
CA GLY A 124 -7.65 10.79 1.80
C GLY A 124 -8.31 9.51 2.32
N TYR A 125 -7.71 8.33 2.08
CA TYR A 125 -8.33 7.03 2.37
C TYR A 125 -8.51 6.72 3.86
N ARG A 126 -9.60 6.03 4.20
CA ARG A 126 -9.91 5.47 5.52
C ARG A 126 -9.34 4.05 5.63
N PRO A 127 -8.38 3.79 6.52
CA PRO A 127 -7.83 2.44 6.70
C PRO A 127 -8.90 1.43 7.15
N GLY A 128 -8.93 0.25 6.52
CA GLY A 128 -9.93 -0.80 6.76
C GLY A 128 -11.25 -0.64 6.00
N GLU A 129 -11.52 0.55 5.43
CA GLU A 129 -12.70 0.80 4.61
C GLU A 129 -12.35 1.01 3.14
N ASP A 130 -11.44 1.96 2.88
CA ASP A 130 -11.02 2.33 1.53
C ASP A 130 -9.71 1.61 1.13
N ILE A 131 -8.81 1.37 2.09
CA ILE A 131 -7.55 0.64 1.89
C ILE A 131 -7.30 -0.31 3.06
N ALA A 132 -6.90 -1.54 2.76
CA ALA A 132 -6.47 -2.55 3.72
C ALA A 132 -5.04 -3.03 3.42
N ILE A 133 -4.45 -3.80 4.34
CA ILE A 133 -3.09 -4.32 4.24
C ILE A 133 -3.14 -5.81 3.88
N ALA A 134 -2.30 -6.21 2.92
CA ALA A 134 -1.95 -7.60 2.67
C ALA A 134 -0.45 -7.78 2.95
N LEU A 135 -0.08 -8.89 3.59
CA LEU A 135 1.31 -9.20 3.94
C LEU A 135 1.79 -10.43 3.18
N ASP A 136 3.06 -10.45 2.85
CA ASP A 136 3.80 -11.62 2.36
C ASP A 136 5.11 -11.68 3.16
N PRO A 137 5.12 -12.36 4.32
CA PRO A 137 6.33 -12.54 5.11
C PRO A 137 7.36 -13.45 4.43
N ALA A 138 6.96 -14.31 3.48
CA ALA A 138 7.81 -15.33 2.88
C ALA A 138 8.57 -16.14 3.94
N SER A 139 7.83 -16.72 4.89
CA SER A 139 8.36 -17.21 6.17
C SER A 139 9.41 -18.31 6.06
N THR A 140 9.41 -19.08 4.97
CA THR A 140 10.47 -20.06 4.65
C THR A 140 11.87 -19.43 4.73
N SER A 141 12.02 -18.16 4.31
CA SER A 141 13.32 -17.47 4.26
C SER A 141 13.98 -17.26 5.63
N PHE A 142 13.21 -17.31 6.71
CA PHE A 142 13.69 -17.16 8.08
C PHE A 142 13.32 -18.34 9.00
N TYR A 143 12.78 -19.43 8.45
CA TYR A 143 12.54 -20.67 9.18
C TYR A 143 13.80 -21.55 9.18
N LYS A 144 14.30 -21.88 10.37
CA LYS A 144 15.51 -22.68 10.57
C LYS A 144 15.37 -23.56 11.81
N ASN A 145 15.65 -24.86 11.64
CA ASN A 145 15.64 -25.85 12.72
C ASN A 145 14.29 -25.89 13.48
N GLY A 146 13.18 -25.86 12.75
CA GLY A 146 11.84 -25.95 13.34
C GLY A 146 11.32 -24.66 13.99
N ARG A 147 11.99 -23.52 13.79
CA ARG A 147 11.65 -22.22 14.39
C ARG A 147 11.86 -21.05 13.44
N TYR A 148 11.15 -19.95 13.67
CA TYR A 148 11.18 -18.71 12.89
C TYR A 148 12.10 -17.68 13.53
N HIS A 149 13.15 -17.25 12.82
CA HIS A 149 14.21 -16.37 13.34
C HIS A 149 14.03 -14.93 12.83
N LEU A 150 13.36 -14.09 13.61
CA LEU A 150 13.04 -12.69 13.28
C LEU A 150 14.23 -11.75 13.57
N SER A 151 15.38 -12.04 12.94
CA SER A 151 16.65 -11.31 13.16
C SER A 151 16.59 -9.80 12.86
N ARG A 152 15.65 -9.38 12.00
CA ARG A 152 15.46 -7.97 11.64
C ARG A 152 14.42 -7.24 12.51
N SER A 153 13.75 -7.96 13.39
CA SER A 153 12.63 -7.47 14.21
C SER A 153 12.87 -7.83 15.69
N GLY A 154 13.99 -7.38 16.25
CA GLY A 154 14.30 -7.58 17.66
C GLY A 154 14.91 -8.94 18.03
N ASN A 155 15.39 -9.72 17.05
CA ASN A 155 16.05 -11.01 17.25
C ASN A 155 15.20 -12.06 18.00
N GLN A 156 13.88 -12.03 17.81
CA GLN A 156 12.99 -13.04 18.38
C GLN A 156 13.14 -14.37 17.63
N VAL A 157 12.95 -15.47 18.34
CA VAL A 157 12.90 -16.83 17.77
C VAL A 157 11.58 -17.45 18.20
N LEU A 158 10.68 -17.66 17.25
CA LEU A 158 9.30 -18.09 17.50
C LEU A 158 9.09 -19.51 17.00
N ASP A 159 8.22 -20.28 17.65
CA ASP A 159 7.63 -21.47 17.07
C ASP A 159 6.40 -21.15 16.19
N SER A 160 5.79 -22.17 15.60
CA SER A 160 4.66 -22.00 14.69
C SER A 160 3.43 -21.39 15.35
N GLN A 161 3.16 -21.68 16.63
CA GLN A 161 2.02 -21.14 17.35
C GLN A 161 2.29 -19.68 17.77
N GLU A 162 3.50 -19.39 18.22
CA GLU A 162 3.93 -18.02 18.54
C GLU A 162 3.88 -17.10 17.31
N MET A 163 4.14 -17.62 16.10
CA MET A 163 3.90 -16.88 14.84
C MET A 163 2.42 -16.55 14.62
N VAL A 164 1.50 -17.48 14.92
CA VAL A 164 0.04 -17.23 14.82
C VAL A 164 -0.38 -16.15 15.80
N GLU A 165 0.12 -16.20 17.04
CA GLU A 165 -0.15 -15.20 18.08
C GLU A 165 0.38 -13.81 17.71
N LEU A 166 1.56 -13.75 17.08
CA LEU A 166 2.10 -12.50 16.54
C LEU A 166 1.16 -11.90 15.49
N TYR A 167 0.69 -12.70 14.52
CA TYR A 167 -0.25 -12.23 13.51
C TYR A 167 -1.57 -11.78 14.12
N GLN A 168 -2.15 -12.54 15.07
CA GLN A 168 -3.36 -12.14 15.78
C GLN A 168 -3.18 -10.81 16.51
N GLY A 169 -2.01 -10.58 17.10
CA GLY A 169 -1.65 -9.29 17.69
C GLY A 169 -1.66 -8.15 16.68
N TRP A 170 -1.15 -8.38 15.47
CA TRP A 170 -1.18 -7.38 14.39
C TRP A 170 -2.59 -7.13 13.84
N LEU A 171 -3.44 -8.16 13.71
CA LEU A 171 -4.83 -7.99 13.27
C LEU A 171 -5.63 -7.07 14.21
N ASN A 172 -5.28 -7.04 15.50
CA ASN A 172 -5.93 -6.13 16.48
C ASN A 172 -5.54 -4.66 16.31
N VAL A 173 -4.45 -4.38 15.58
CA VAL A 173 -3.85 -3.03 15.47
C VAL A 173 -3.98 -2.48 14.05
N PHE A 174 -3.84 -3.35 13.05
CA PHE A 174 -3.77 -2.98 11.64
C PHE A 174 -4.91 -3.62 10.84
N PRO A 175 -5.44 -2.94 9.81
CA PRO A 175 -6.48 -3.48 8.94
C PRO A 175 -5.90 -4.50 7.94
N ILE A 176 -5.30 -5.56 8.45
CA ILE A 176 -4.76 -6.65 7.64
C ILE A 176 -5.92 -7.57 7.24
N VAL A 177 -6.07 -7.81 5.95
CA VAL A 177 -7.15 -8.64 5.38
C VAL A 177 -6.63 -9.90 4.70
N SER A 178 -5.32 -9.97 4.44
CA SER A 178 -4.69 -11.12 3.77
C SER A 178 -3.25 -11.31 4.24
N ILE A 179 -2.85 -12.56 4.48
CA ILE A 179 -1.47 -12.96 4.75
C ILE A 179 -1.11 -14.13 3.82
N GLU A 180 -0.09 -13.91 3.00
CA GLU A 180 0.54 -14.89 2.12
C GLU A 180 1.76 -15.49 2.81
N ASP A 181 1.94 -16.82 2.73
CA ASP A 181 3.12 -17.52 3.26
C ASP A 181 3.51 -17.12 4.69
N GLY A 182 2.50 -17.09 5.57
CA GLY A 182 2.66 -16.79 6.99
C GLY A 182 3.53 -17.81 7.75
N HIS A 183 3.61 -19.05 7.27
CA HIS A 183 4.43 -20.15 7.78
C HIS A 183 5.35 -20.70 6.68
N ALA A 184 6.36 -21.47 7.05
CA ALA A 184 7.29 -22.06 6.08
C ALA A 184 6.61 -23.11 5.19
N GLU A 185 7.11 -23.29 3.97
CA GLU A 185 6.54 -24.18 2.94
C GLU A 185 6.37 -25.65 3.40
N ASP A 186 7.19 -26.09 4.35
CA ASP A 186 7.18 -27.43 4.94
C ASP A 186 6.42 -27.50 6.29
N ASP A 187 6.04 -26.37 6.89
CA ASP A 187 5.27 -26.31 8.14
C ASP A 187 3.75 -26.34 7.90
N TRP A 188 3.29 -27.45 7.33
CA TRP A 188 1.87 -27.70 7.04
C TRP A 188 0.99 -27.66 8.31
N SER A 189 1.53 -28.12 9.45
CA SER A 189 0.85 -28.03 10.74
C SER A 189 0.64 -26.60 11.20
N GLY A 190 1.64 -25.73 11.03
CA GLY A 190 1.55 -24.31 11.34
C GLY A 190 0.52 -23.61 10.47
N PHE A 191 0.55 -23.85 9.16
CA PHE A 191 -0.48 -23.34 8.23
C PHE A 191 -1.90 -23.77 8.60
N ALA A 192 -2.12 -25.06 8.92
CA ALA A 192 -3.41 -25.55 9.37
C ALA A 192 -3.85 -24.91 10.71
N ALA A 193 -2.92 -24.69 11.64
CA ALA A 193 -3.20 -24.01 12.90
C ALA A 193 -3.57 -22.54 12.68
N MET A 194 -2.85 -21.83 11.80
CA MET A 194 -3.14 -20.46 11.40
C MET A 194 -4.52 -20.37 10.73
N THR A 195 -4.83 -21.29 9.82
CA THR A 195 -6.11 -21.33 9.11
C THR A 195 -7.28 -21.57 10.04
N ARG A 196 -7.15 -22.49 10.99
CA ARG A 196 -8.19 -22.70 12.01
C ARG A 196 -8.41 -21.49 12.91
N GLN A 197 -7.36 -20.76 13.27
CA GLN A 197 -7.45 -19.63 14.22
C GLN A 197 -7.85 -18.32 13.54
N LEU A 198 -7.31 -18.03 12.37
CA LEU A 198 -7.40 -16.71 11.71
C LEU A 198 -8.17 -16.74 10.38
N GLY A 199 -8.38 -17.90 9.77
CA GLY A 199 -8.96 -18.03 8.42
C GLY A 199 -10.44 -17.61 8.31
N GLY A 200 -11.12 -17.40 9.44
CA GLY A 200 -12.45 -16.79 9.48
C GLY A 200 -12.45 -15.26 9.55
N GLN A 201 -11.28 -14.65 9.76
CA GLN A 201 -11.11 -13.19 9.87
C GLN A 201 -10.35 -12.61 8.67
N ILE A 202 -9.37 -13.36 8.15
CA ILE A 202 -8.49 -12.93 7.07
C ILE A 202 -8.35 -14.01 6.00
N GLN A 203 -7.95 -13.59 4.81
CA GLN A 203 -7.46 -14.48 3.78
C GLN A 203 -6.05 -15.00 4.17
N ILE A 204 -5.83 -16.30 3.98
CA ILE A 204 -4.56 -16.99 4.17
C ILE A 204 -4.20 -17.59 2.82
N VAL A 205 -3.17 -17.04 2.19
CA VAL A 205 -2.75 -17.35 0.83
C VAL A 205 -1.54 -18.27 0.89
N GLY A 206 -1.61 -19.42 0.21
CA GLY A 206 -0.43 -20.24 -0.06
C GLY A 206 0.22 -19.91 -1.41
N ASP A 207 1.53 -19.68 -1.41
CA ASP A 207 2.37 -19.47 -2.59
C ASP A 207 3.44 -20.55 -2.72
N ASP A 208 4.53 -20.48 -1.94
CA ASP A 208 5.65 -21.42 -2.02
C ASP A 208 5.22 -22.84 -1.62
N ASN A 209 4.24 -22.96 -0.71
CA ASN A 209 3.73 -24.26 -0.29
C ASN A 209 2.84 -24.96 -1.34
N PHE A 210 2.29 -24.23 -2.32
CA PHE A 210 1.34 -24.77 -3.31
C PHE A 210 1.88 -24.76 -4.73
N VAL A 211 2.75 -23.82 -5.08
CA VAL A 211 3.42 -23.66 -6.39
C VAL A 211 2.47 -23.80 -7.59
N THR A 212 1.24 -23.30 -7.47
CA THR A 212 0.19 -23.40 -8.51
C THR A 212 -0.11 -24.86 -8.94
N ASN A 213 0.25 -25.86 -8.14
CA ASN A 213 0.10 -27.27 -8.49
C ASN A 213 -1.18 -27.85 -7.90
N THR A 214 -2.09 -28.31 -8.77
CA THR A 214 -3.41 -28.86 -8.38
C THR A 214 -3.34 -30.00 -7.37
N ARG A 215 -2.31 -30.85 -7.40
CA ARG A 215 -2.17 -31.96 -6.44
C ARG A 215 -1.84 -31.45 -5.03
N ILE A 216 -1.01 -30.42 -4.95
CA ILE A 216 -0.56 -29.83 -3.69
C ILE A 216 -1.66 -28.93 -3.12
N ILE A 217 -2.34 -28.16 -3.98
CA ILE A 217 -3.54 -27.39 -3.61
C ILE A 217 -4.62 -28.34 -3.08
N GLN A 218 -4.89 -29.47 -3.75
CA GLN A 218 -5.86 -30.45 -3.26
C GLN A 218 -5.50 -30.97 -1.86
N ARG A 219 -4.22 -31.27 -1.62
CA ARG A 219 -3.75 -31.63 -0.28
C ARG A 219 -4.01 -30.51 0.74
N GLY A 220 -3.76 -29.26 0.37
CA GLY A 220 -4.03 -28.11 1.23
C GLY A 220 -5.51 -27.92 1.56
N ILE A 221 -6.40 -28.22 0.60
CA ILE A 221 -7.84 -28.26 0.82
C ILE A 221 -8.20 -29.38 1.80
N ASP A 222 -7.68 -30.59 1.59
CA ASP A 222 -8.00 -31.76 2.41
C ASP A 222 -7.48 -31.61 3.87
N GLU A 223 -6.32 -30.96 4.04
CA GLU A 223 -5.69 -30.72 5.34
C GLU A 223 -6.11 -29.38 6.01
N GLY A 224 -6.83 -28.52 5.28
CA GLY A 224 -7.31 -27.23 5.79
C GLY A 224 -6.19 -26.22 6.08
N THR A 225 -5.20 -26.11 5.19
CA THR A 225 -3.98 -25.31 5.41
C THR A 225 -4.06 -23.85 4.97
N ALA A 226 -5.04 -23.49 4.15
CA ALA A 226 -5.24 -22.14 3.64
C ALA A 226 -6.72 -21.89 3.30
N ASN A 227 -7.05 -20.69 2.84
CA ASN A 227 -8.36 -20.39 2.22
C ASN A 227 -8.22 -19.62 0.89
N ALA A 228 -6.99 -19.49 0.37
CA ALA A 228 -6.68 -18.93 -0.92
C ALA A 228 -5.34 -19.46 -1.45
N SER A 229 -5.13 -19.34 -2.77
CA SER A 229 -3.86 -19.67 -3.41
C SER A 229 -3.39 -18.52 -4.30
N LEU A 230 -2.09 -18.25 -4.22
CA LEU A 230 -1.40 -17.40 -5.18
C LEU A 230 -1.13 -18.22 -6.45
N ILE A 231 -1.51 -17.68 -7.60
CA ILE A 231 -1.43 -18.39 -8.87
C ILE A 231 -0.39 -17.70 -9.76
N LYS A 232 0.67 -18.43 -10.08
CA LYS A 232 1.75 -18.00 -10.98
C LYS A 232 1.84 -18.98 -12.14
N LEU A 233 1.46 -18.52 -13.32
CA LEU A 233 1.38 -19.35 -14.53
C LEU A 233 2.67 -20.13 -14.80
N ASN A 234 3.82 -19.48 -14.58
CA ASN A 234 5.12 -20.08 -14.84
C ASN A 234 5.58 -21.10 -13.79
N GLN A 235 4.92 -21.23 -12.63
CA GLN A 235 5.21 -22.30 -11.66
C GLN A 235 4.70 -23.65 -12.17
N ILE A 236 3.56 -23.68 -12.86
CA ILE A 236 2.99 -24.91 -13.42
C ILE A 236 3.30 -25.09 -14.91
N GLY A 237 3.51 -23.99 -15.64
CA GLY A 237 4.12 -23.97 -16.97
C GLY A 237 3.15 -23.96 -18.15
N THR A 238 1.84 -24.19 -17.95
CA THR A 238 0.83 -24.11 -19.02
C THR A 238 -0.43 -23.37 -18.59
N VAL A 239 -1.10 -22.74 -19.57
CA VAL A 239 -2.39 -22.07 -19.35
C VAL A 239 -3.46 -23.05 -18.88
N SER A 240 -3.54 -24.24 -19.48
CA SER A 240 -4.54 -25.26 -19.13
C SER A 240 -4.41 -25.73 -17.69
N GLU A 241 -3.19 -25.98 -17.21
CA GLU A 241 -2.97 -26.39 -15.82
C GLU A 241 -3.20 -25.24 -14.84
N THR A 242 -2.88 -24.01 -15.24
CA THR A 242 -3.22 -22.82 -14.45
C THR A 242 -4.74 -22.67 -14.30
N ILE A 243 -5.51 -22.82 -15.38
CA ILE A 243 -6.99 -22.82 -15.32
C ILE A 243 -7.47 -23.92 -14.37
N ALA A 244 -6.90 -25.12 -14.43
CA ALA A 244 -7.26 -26.21 -13.53
C ALA A 244 -7.02 -25.86 -12.05
N ALA A 245 -5.90 -25.22 -11.72
CA ALA A 245 -5.60 -24.74 -10.37
C ALA A 245 -6.61 -23.67 -9.89
N VAL A 246 -6.93 -22.69 -10.75
CA VAL A 246 -7.93 -21.66 -10.46
C VAL A 246 -9.31 -22.29 -10.21
N ARG A 247 -9.76 -23.18 -11.11
CA ARG A 247 -11.07 -23.84 -10.99
C ARG A 247 -11.16 -24.73 -9.77
N LEU A 248 -10.06 -25.38 -9.36
CA LEU A 248 -10.01 -26.17 -8.14
C LEU A 248 -10.27 -25.29 -6.91
N CYS A 249 -9.58 -24.15 -6.79
CA CYS A 249 -9.78 -23.20 -5.69
C CYS A 249 -11.22 -22.65 -5.68
N GLN A 250 -11.71 -22.18 -6.84
CA GLN A 250 -13.06 -21.62 -6.96
C GLN A 250 -14.15 -22.64 -6.58
N LYS A 251 -13.97 -23.93 -6.91
CA LYS A 251 -14.95 -24.99 -6.59
C LYS A 251 -15.17 -25.16 -5.09
N VAL A 252 -14.18 -24.86 -4.27
CA VAL A 252 -14.26 -24.94 -2.80
C VAL A 252 -14.41 -23.58 -2.13
N GLY A 253 -14.65 -22.52 -2.92
CA GLY A 253 -14.80 -21.16 -2.42
C GLY A 253 -13.49 -20.49 -1.96
N TRP A 254 -12.33 -21.04 -2.33
CA TRP A 254 -11.05 -20.40 -2.04
C TRP A 254 -10.81 -19.20 -2.94
N GLY A 255 -10.15 -18.18 -2.39
CA GLY A 255 -9.67 -17.04 -3.16
C GLY A 255 -8.55 -17.43 -4.14
N THR A 256 -8.50 -16.77 -5.28
CA THR A 256 -7.43 -16.95 -6.28
C THR A 256 -6.77 -15.61 -6.57
N VAL A 257 -5.48 -15.48 -6.27
CA VAL A 257 -4.74 -14.23 -6.47
C VAL A 257 -3.79 -14.42 -7.66
N MET A 258 -4.10 -13.82 -8.82
CA MET A 258 -3.20 -13.88 -9.98
C MET A 258 -1.93 -13.07 -9.69
N SER A 259 -0.76 -13.68 -9.86
CA SER A 259 0.48 -13.07 -9.40
C SER A 259 1.55 -12.99 -10.46
N HIS A 260 2.28 -11.89 -10.41
CA HIS A 260 3.50 -11.66 -11.18
C HIS A 260 4.69 -12.48 -10.65
N ARG A 261 5.86 -12.32 -11.26
CA ARG A 261 7.14 -12.73 -10.66
C ARG A 261 8.03 -11.55 -10.31
N SER A 262 9.07 -11.77 -9.51
CA SER A 262 10.02 -10.70 -9.18
C SER A 262 10.76 -10.16 -10.41
N GLY A 263 11.10 -11.03 -11.36
CA GLY A 263 11.49 -10.64 -12.72
C GLY A 263 10.26 -10.62 -13.64
N GLU A 264 9.95 -9.46 -14.22
CA GLU A 264 8.82 -9.25 -15.13
C GLU A 264 9.25 -8.56 -16.42
N THR A 265 8.40 -8.65 -17.43
CA THR A 265 8.52 -7.92 -18.70
C THR A 265 7.34 -6.95 -18.88
N GLU A 266 7.31 -6.23 -19.98
CA GLU A 266 6.19 -5.40 -20.41
C GLU A 266 4.94 -6.20 -20.83
N ASP A 267 5.02 -7.52 -20.92
CA ASP A 267 3.88 -8.39 -21.24
C ASP A 267 2.76 -8.19 -20.20
N ALA A 268 1.52 -8.01 -20.65
CA ALA A 268 0.38 -7.73 -19.79
C ALA A 268 -0.63 -8.89 -19.71
N PHE A 269 -0.31 -10.08 -20.25
CA PHE A 269 -1.20 -11.24 -20.36
C PHE A 269 -1.81 -11.66 -19.02
N LEU A 270 -1.09 -11.45 -17.92
CA LEU A 270 -1.59 -11.71 -16.56
C LEU A 270 -2.94 -10.99 -16.30
N SER A 271 -3.11 -9.79 -16.83
CA SER A 271 -4.31 -8.96 -16.64
C SER A 271 -5.51 -9.53 -17.40
N ASP A 272 -5.34 -9.82 -18.69
CA ASP A 272 -6.35 -10.48 -19.52
C ASP A 272 -6.75 -11.83 -18.91
N PHE A 273 -5.75 -12.60 -18.46
CA PHE A 273 -5.98 -13.90 -17.86
C PHE A 273 -6.72 -13.81 -16.52
N ALA A 274 -6.36 -12.85 -15.65
CA ALA A 274 -7.04 -12.62 -14.37
C ALA A 274 -8.54 -12.33 -14.55
N VAL A 275 -8.89 -11.49 -15.54
CA VAL A 275 -10.28 -11.19 -15.89
C VAL A 275 -10.96 -12.40 -16.52
N ALA A 276 -10.32 -13.08 -17.48
CA ALA A 276 -10.91 -14.21 -18.21
C ALA A 276 -11.28 -15.40 -17.29
N VAL A 277 -10.49 -15.66 -16.25
CA VAL A 277 -10.77 -16.75 -15.31
C VAL A 277 -11.63 -16.33 -14.11
N GLY A 278 -11.96 -15.03 -14.01
CA GLY A 278 -12.69 -14.47 -12.88
C GLY A 278 -11.91 -14.63 -11.57
N ALA A 279 -10.62 -14.30 -11.56
CA ALA A 279 -9.77 -14.50 -10.38
C ALA A 279 -10.19 -13.62 -9.19
N GLY A 280 -10.73 -12.43 -9.47
CA GLY A 280 -11.17 -11.45 -8.48
C GLY A 280 -10.04 -10.67 -7.79
N GLN A 281 -8.81 -11.18 -7.80
CA GLN A 281 -7.65 -10.54 -7.16
C GLN A 281 -6.38 -10.65 -8.00
N MET A 282 -5.51 -9.65 -7.91
CA MET A 282 -4.22 -9.61 -8.60
C MET A 282 -3.11 -9.00 -7.74
N LYS A 283 -1.93 -9.64 -7.72
CA LYS A 283 -0.67 -9.17 -7.11
C LYS A 283 0.34 -8.89 -8.22
N SER A 284 0.38 -7.64 -8.69
CA SER A 284 1.28 -7.23 -9.79
C SER A 284 2.31 -6.16 -9.41
N GLY A 285 2.56 -5.95 -8.12
CA GLY A 285 3.63 -5.07 -7.61
C GLY A 285 3.21 -3.61 -7.45
N ALA A 286 4.13 -2.76 -7.03
CA ALA A 286 3.85 -1.34 -6.81
C ALA A 286 3.44 -0.62 -8.11
N THR A 287 2.76 0.51 -7.98
CA THR A 287 2.42 1.44 -9.08
C THR A 287 3.66 2.23 -9.53
N ALA A 288 4.73 1.52 -9.83
CA ALA A 288 6.02 2.02 -10.27
C ALA A 288 6.72 0.95 -11.11
N ARG A 289 7.59 1.39 -12.03
CA ARG A 289 8.31 0.56 -13.00
C ARG A 289 7.38 -0.01 -14.09
N SER A 290 7.79 0.15 -15.34
CA SER A 290 6.91 -0.09 -16.49
C SER A 290 6.43 -1.54 -16.60
N GLU A 291 7.24 -2.51 -16.19
CA GLU A 291 6.86 -3.93 -16.21
C GLU A 291 5.72 -4.27 -15.24
N ARG A 292 5.46 -3.41 -14.24
CA ARG A 292 4.30 -3.52 -13.32
C ARG A 292 3.12 -2.71 -13.84
N LEU A 293 3.39 -1.46 -14.22
CA LEU A 293 2.39 -0.53 -14.74
C LEU A 293 1.71 -1.05 -16.01
N ALA A 294 2.39 -1.81 -16.86
CA ALA A 294 1.81 -2.43 -18.05
C ALA A 294 0.56 -3.27 -17.73
N LYS A 295 0.56 -4.00 -16.60
CA LYS A 295 -0.60 -4.81 -16.18
C LYS A 295 -1.76 -3.94 -15.71
N TYR A 296 -1.47 -2.90 -14.92
CA TYR A 296 -2.50 -1.96 -14.46
C TYR A 296 -3.12 -1.17 -15.62
N ASN A 297 -2.30 -0.72 -16.58
CA ASN A 297 -2.80 -0.07 -17.80
C ASN A 297 -3.69 -1.01 -18.61
N ARG A 298 -3.30 -2.28 -18.75
CA ARG A 298 -4.12 -3.26 -19.45
C ARG A 298 -5.46 -3.53 -18.74
N LEU A 299 -5.50 -3.52 -17.40
CA LEU A 299 -6.78 -3.61 -16.67
C LEU A 299 -7.71 -2.41 -16.97
N MET A 300 -7.16 -1.19 -17.05
CA MET A 300 -7.97 -0.01 -17.42
C MET A 300 -8.50 -0.10 -18.87
N GLU A 301 -7.70 -0.65 -19.79
CA GLU A 301 -8.14 -0.92 -21.17
C GLU A 301 -9.26 -1.97 -21.20
N ILE A 302 -9.11 -3.09 -20.49
CA ILE A 302 -10.13 -4.14 -20.40
C ILE A 302 -11.43 -3.60 -19.79
N GLU A 303 -11.34 -2.80 -18.72
CA GLU A 303 -12.50 -2.15 -18.11
C GLU A 303 -13.22 -1.24 -19.11
N ALA A 304 -12.46 -0.42 -19.87
CA ALA A 304 -13.02 0.43 -20.93
C ALA A 304 -13.66 -0.37 -22.08
N GLU A 305 -13.07 -1.51 -22.48
CA GLU A 305 -13.60 -2.42 -23.50
C GLU A 305 -14.90 -3.13 -23.06
N LEU A 306 -14.98 -3.50 -21.77
CA LEU A 306 -16.11 -4.22 -21.21
C LEU A 306 -17.28 -3.29 -20.83
N GLY A 307 -17.00 -2.04 -20.47
CA GLY A 307 -17.98 -1.06 -20.00
C GLY A 307 -18.75 -1.58 -18.79
N ASP A 308 -20.08 -1.45 -18.80
CA ASP A 308 -20.96 -1.89 -17.70
C ASP A 308 -20.93 -3.41 -17.42
N ARG A 309 -20.24 -4.21 -18.24
CA ARG A 309 -20.03 -5.64 -17.98
C ARG A 309 -18.85 -5.92 -17.07
N ALA A 310 -17.97 -4.93 -16.83
CA ALA A 310 -16.89 -5.06 -15.86
C ALA A 310 -17.44 -4.82 -14.45
N GLU A 311 -17.19 -5.74 -13.53
CA GLU A 311 -17.52 -5.59 -12.12
C GLU A 311 -16.23 -5.57 -11.29
N PHE A 312 -15.99 -4.48 -10.57
CA PHE A 312 -14.93 -4.37 -9.59
C PHE A 312 -15.53 -4.54 -8.18
N VAL A 313 -15.36 -5.73 -7.61
CA VAL A 313 -15.95 -6.10 -6.32
C VAL A 313 -14.87 -6.25 -5.25
N ASN A 314 -15.23 -5.92 -4.01
CA ASN A 314 -14.37 -6.19 -2.86
C ASN A 314 -14.38 -7.71 -2.58
N PRO A 315 -13.25 -8.42 -2.68
CA PRO A 315 -13.20 -9.88 -2.54
C PRO A 315 -13.35 -10.37 -1.09
N TYR A 316 -13.43 -9.46 -0.12
CA TYR A 316 -13.56 -9.74 1.31
C TYR A 316 -14.97 -9.46 1.86
N ARG A 317 -15.94 -9.15 0.99
CA ARG A 317 -17.35 -8.87 1.36
C ARG A 317 -18.30 -9.93 0.82
#